data_AF-A0A833DE88-F1
#
_entry.id   AF-A0A833DE88-F1
#
_cell.length_a   1.000
_cell.length_b   1.000
_cell.length_c   1.000
_cell.angle_alpha   90.00
_cell.angle_beta   90.00
_cell.angle_gamma   90.00
#
_symmetry.space_group_name_H-M   'P 1'
#
loop_
_entity.id
_entity.type
_entity.pdbx_description
1 polymer ?
#
loop_
_entity_poly.entity_id
_entity_poly.type
_entity_poly.pdbx_seq_one_letter_code
_entity_poly.pdbx_strand_id
1 'polypeptide(L)'
;MLSLTSSRRACRSSRPMVSPSRRNLSIRRAFWRASMSPVLTTTPDGGWRSSPLRRFSHTLKRLILGQPDMEKEASLDFSQILFLGILALFWVNGWAPLWIVVLIGAWYLGLLVLERRGILDRWNATRALGIILMLRTNRGKRVLERVSQPRRFWRAYGEFSIWLCFAVMAVVLLLLFLTALAITMEPRQEVLPARDLLLIPGVTSFVPFWWPVTALIIALIIHEYSHGIQARAHGMQVRSFGLLLAGPLPVGAFAEPEYEEMIRAPRRERMRLYAAGPSINLLACWIVLILLSATATGFAATNDGVHAVGIIEDTGAEDAGLKPYETITQINDVPVIDYSSFTEVMSDFEAGDSVTM
;
A
#
# COMPACT_ATOMS: atom_id res chain seq x y z
N MET A 1 -49.38 -6.66 -50.45
CA MET A 1 -50.36 -7.47 -51.20
C MET A 1 -49.61 -8.70 -51.70
N LEU A 2 -49.98 -9.89 -51.17
CA LEU A 2 -49.75 -11.29 -51.65
C LEU A 2 -48.49 -11.57 -52.50
N SER A 3 -47.64 -12.57 -52.20
CA SER A 3 -47.97 -13.98 -52.49
C SER A 3 -46.78 -14.92 -52.21
N LEU A 4 -47.00 -15.90 -51.33
CA LEU A 4 -46.81 -17.36 -51.47
C LEU A 4 -45.44 -17.94 -51.92
N THR A 5 -44.80 -18.71 -51.02
CA THR A 5 -44.63 -20.20 -51.05
C THR A 5 -43.41 -20.74 -51.80
N SER A 6 -42.56 -21.53 -51.11
CA SER A 6 -42.45 -22.96 -51.42
C SER A 6 -41.78 -23.74 -50.27
N SER A 7 -42.30 -24.95 -50.03
CA SER A 7 -41.82 -25.95 -49.07
C SER A 7 -40.88 -26.96 -49.73
N ARG A 8 -39.98 -27.59 -48.95
CA ARG A 8 -39.62 -29.04 -48.97
C ARG A 8 -38.59 -29.29 -47.85
N ARG A 9 -39.00 -29.88 -46.72
CA ARG A 9 -38.88 -31.32 -46.33
C ARG A 9 -37.47 -31.93 -46.48
N ALA A 10 -36.87 -32.33 -45.35
CA ALA A 10 -36.45 -33.71 -45.10
C ALA A 10 -36.20 -33.96 -43.59
N CYS A 11 -36.97 -34.90 -43.04
CA CYS A 11 -36.76 -35.51 -41.73
C CYS A 11 -35.53 -36.43 -41.73
N ARG A 12 -34.82 -36.53 -40.59
CA ARG A 12 -34.57 -37.85 -39.97
C ARG A 12 -34.30 -37.74 -38.47
N SER A 13 -35.02 -38.59 -37.74
CA SER A 13 -34.94 -38.95 -36.33
C SER A 13 -33.61 -39.62 -35.98
N SER A 14 -33.10 -39.54 -34.75
CA SER A 14 -33.44 -40.49 -33.69
C SER A 14 -32.77 -40.12 -32.35
N ARG A 15 -33.37 -40.61 -31.26
CA ARG A 15 -33.31 -40.21 -29.85
C ARG A 15 -32.19 -40.94 -29.03
N PRO A 16 -32.04 -40.70 -27.71
CA PRO A 16 -30.76 -40.57 -26.98
C PRO A 16 -30.27 -41.84 -26.26
N MET A 17 -29.05 -41.80 -25.70
CA MET A 17 -28.57 -42.78 -24.71
C MET A 17 -27.75 -42.14 -23.56
N VAL A 18 -28.34 -42.20 -22.36
CA VAL A 18 -27.83 -42.79 -21.10
C VAL A 18 -26.43 -42.41 -20.56
N SER A 19 -26.41 -41.91 -19.31
CA SER A 19 -25.26 -41.78 -18.40
C SER A 19 -24.76 -43.12 -17.85
N PRO A 20 -23.50 -43.19 -17.35
CA PRO A 20 -23.37 -43.63 -15.96
C PRO A 20 -22.25 -42.97 -15.12
N SER A 21 -22.64 -42.72 -13.86
CA SER A 21 -21.94 -42.83 -12.56
C SER A 21 -20.44 -42.54 -12.35
N ARG A 22 -20.21 -41.74 -11.30
CA ARG A 22 -19.00 -41.62 -10.47
C ARG A 22 -18.57 -42.98 -9.86
N ARG A 23 -17.30 -43.37 -10.04
CA ARG A 23 -16.38 -43.96 -9.04
C ARG A 23 -15.07 -44.38 -9.72
N ASN A 24 -13.97 -44.35 -8.96
CA ASN A 24 -12.60 -44.81 -9.28
C ASN A 24 -11.64 -43.80 -9.95
N LEU A 25 -11.05 -42.94 -9.12
CA LEU A 25 -9.78 -42.28 -9.40
C LEU A 25 -8.86 -42.45 -8.18
N SER A 26 -8.47 -43.69 -7.93
CA SER A 26 -7.48 -44.07 -6.92
C SER A 26 -6.59 -45.22 -7.40
N ILE A 27 -5.97 -45.07 -8.57
CA ILE A 27 -4.81 -45.85 -9.01
C ILE A 27 -4.01 -44.92 -9.94
N ARG A 28 -2.98 -44.24 -9.39
CA ARG A 28 -1.85 -43.61 -10.12
C ARG A 28 -0.84 -42.95 -9.16
N ARG A 29 -0.56 -43.60 -8.02
CA ARG A 29 0.61 -43.32 -7.15
C ARG A 29 1.27 -44.62 -6.70
N ALA A 30 1.57 -45.48 -7.67
CA ALA A 30 2.38 -46.69 -7.48
C ALA A 30 3.40 -46.75 -8.62
N PHE A 31 4.25 -45.73 -8.69
CA PHE A 31 5.42 -45.69 -9.55
C PHE A 31 6.37 -44.69 -8.89
N TRP A 32 7.53 -45.17 -8.41
CA TRP A 32 8.54 -44.53 -7.54
C TRP A 32 8.52 -44.92 -6.05
N ARG A 33 9.19 -46.03 -5.76
CA ARG A 33 10.07 -46.33 -4.60
C ARG A 33 10.04 -47.83 -4.29
N ALA A 34 10.64 -48.61 -5.19
CA ALA A 34 11.07 -49.98 -4.91
C ALA A 34 12.55 -50.07 -5.32
N SER A 35 13.42 -49.67 -4.42
CA SER A 35 14.86 -49.92 -4.48
C SER A 35 15.34 -50.05 -3.05
N MET A 36 16.03 -51.15 -2.73
CA MET A 36 16.49 -51.65 -1.43
C MET A 36 15.64 -52.80 -0.88
N SER A 37 15.87 -53.98 -1.45
CA SER A 37 15.59 -55.26 -0.80
C SER A 37 16.78 -55.64 0.07
N PRO A 38 16.60 -55.97 1.36
CA PRO A 38 17.52 -56.83 2.08
C PRO A 38 17.04 -58.28 2.01
N VAL A 39 18.01 -59.16 1.76
CA VAL A 39 17.91 -60.61 1.71
C VAL A 39 17.30 -61.16 3.00
N LEU A 40 16.24 -61.97 2.89
CA LEU A 40 15.67 -62.76 3.99
C LEU A 40 16.01 -64.24 3.75
N THR A 41 16.86 -64.80 4.60
CA THR A 41 17.05 -66.24 4.74
C THR A 41 15.97 -66.80 5.67
N THR A 42 15.35 -67.89 5.24
CA THR A 42 14.33 -68.63 5.99
C THR A 42 14.97 -69.56 7.01
N THR A 43 14.50 -69.55 8.25
CA THR A 43 14.62 -70.70 9.17
C THR A 43 13.23 -71.11 9.63
N PRO A 44 12.93 -72.41 9.70
CA PRO A 44 11.66 -72.91 10.21
C PRO A 44 11.64 -72.78 11.74
N ASP A 45 10.44 -72.80 12.30
CA ASP A 45 10.08 -72.89 13.72
C ASP A 45 9.72 -71.55 14.41
N GLY A 46 8.41 -71.41 14.64
CA GLY A 46 7.78 -70.25 15.25
C GLY A 46 8.00 -70.15 16.75
N GLY A 47 8.28 -68.92 17.21
CA GLY A 47 8.28 -68.55 18.62
C GLY A 47 8.83 -67.15 18.83
N TRP A 48 7.96 -66.15 19.05
CA TRP A 48 8.38 -64.79 19.39
C TRP A 48 8.68 -64.68 20.89
N ARG A 49 9.96 -64.73 21.28
CA ARG A 49 10.46 -64.28 22.59
C ARG A 49 11.16 -62.94 22.40
N SER A 50 10.68 -61.89 23.08
CA SER A 50 11.35 -60.59 23.11
C SER A 50 12.62 -60.66 23.94
N SER A 51 13.76 -60.26 23.35
CA SER A 51 15.07 -60.34 24.00
C SER A 51 15.29 -59.24 25.04
N PRO A 52 16.01 -59.50 26.16
CA PRO A 52 16.26 -58.53 27.23
C PRO A 52 17.12 -57.31 26.83
N LEU A 53 17.78 -57.38 25.67
CA LEU A 53 18.77 -56.40 25.21
C LEU A 53 18.19 -55.04 24.79
N ARG A 54 16.89 -54.97 24.46
CA ARG A 54 16.23 -53.67 24.19
C ARG A 54 15.91 -52.86 25.44
N ARG A 55 15.75 -53.51 26.60
CA ARG A 55 15.44 -52.82 27.85
C ARG A 55 16.68 -52.09 28.40
N PHE A 56 17.87 -52.63 28.15
CA PHE A 56 19.13 -52.03 28.61
C PHE A 56 19.47 -50.73 27.86
N SER A 57 19.19 -50.62 26.55
CA SER A 57 19.51 -49.40 25.79
C SER A 57 18.60 -48.22 26.14
N HIS A 58 17.35 -48.47 26.56
CA HIS A 58 16.45 -47.42 27.03
C HIS A 58 16.84 -46.90 28.42
N THR A 59 17.35 -47.76 29.31
CA THR A 59 17.84 -47.35 30.64
C THR A 59 19.16 -46.61 30.53
N LEU A 60 20.08 -47.06 29.67
CA LEU A 60 21.36 -46.38 29.43
C LEU A 60 21.17 -45.03 28.70
N LYS A 61 20.23 -44.95 27.74
CA LYS A 61 19.86 -43.67 27.11
C LYS A 61 19.28 -42.68 28.11
N ARG A 62 18.50 -43.12 29.11
CA ARG A 62 18.00 -42.23 30.17
C ARG A 62 19.06 -41.84 31.19
N LEU A 63 20.06 -42.69 31.41
CA LEU A 63 21.15 -42.43 32.37
C LEU A 63 22.26 -41.53 31.79
N ILE A 64 22.46 -41.56 30.46
CA ILE A 64 23.46 -40.74 29.75
C ILE A 64 22.86 -39.43 29.20
N LEU A 65 21.56 -39.40 28.85
CA LEU A 65 20.85 -38.20 28.37
C LEU A 65 19.84 -37.69 29.42
N GLY A 66 20.30 -37.59 30.66
CA GLY A 66 19.54 -37.02 31.76
C GLY A 66 19.90 -35.56 32.02
N GLN A 67 19.40 -34.64 31.18
CA GLN A 67 19.05 -33.27 31.62
C GLN A 67 17.93 -32.73 30.71
N PRO A 68 16.69 -32.61 31.21
CA PRO A 68 15.70 -31.73 30.64
C PRO A 68 15.84 -30.34 31.28
N ASP A 69 16.00 -29.36 30.39
CA ASP A 69 15.68 -27.93 30.50
C ASP A 69 16.36 -27.08 31.59
N MET A 70 16.64 -25.83 31.18
CA MET A 70 16.89 -24.62 32.00
C MET A 70 18.27 -23.96 31.84
N GLU A 71 18.74 -23.80 30.61
CA GLU A 71 19.48 -22.59 30.21
C GLU A 71 19.53 -22.51 28.67
N LYS A 72 18.43 -22.07 28.04
CA LYS A 72 18.64 -21.34 26.80
C LYS A 72 19.24 -20.02 27.24
N GLU A 73 20.58 -19.97 27.34
CA GLU A 73 21.30 -18.71 27.34
C GLU A 73 20.62 -17.84 26.27
N ALA A 74 20.25 -16.62 26.67
CA ALA A 74 19.70 -15.64 25.77
C ALA A 74 20.81 -15.15 24.82
N SER A 75 21.43 -16.06 24.07
CA SER A 75 22.36 -15.71 23.02
C SER A 75 21.59 -14.91 21.97
N LEU A 76 22.00 -13.66 21.82
CA LEU A 76 21.54 -12.83 20.73
C LEU A 76 21.97 -13.53 19.45
N ASP A 77 21.00 -13.79 18.58
CA ASP A 77 21.28 -14.38 17.27
C ASP A 77 22.25 -13.45 16.50
N PHE A 78 23.09 -14.00 15.63
CA PHE A 78 24.09 -13.20 14.90
C PHE A 78 23.45 -12.03 14.13
N SER A 79 22.24 -12.24 13.61
CA SER A 79 21.41 -11.21 12.98
C SER A 79 21.04 -10.06 13.93
N GLN A 80 20.77 -10.36 15.21
CA GLN A 80 20.46 -9.37 16.25
C GLN A 80 21.69 -8.52 16.59
N ILE A 81 22.86 -9.15 16.69
CA ILE A 81 24.13 -8.47 16.95
C ILE A 81 24.50 -7.55 15.78
N LEU A 82 24.38 -8.06 14.54
CA LEU A 82 24.64 -7.27 13.34
C LEU A 82 23.71 -6.05 13.25
N PHE A 83 22.42 -6.22 13.54
CA PHE A 83 21.45 -5.14 13.51
C PHE A 83 21.76 -4.04 14.54
N LEU A 84 22.06 -4.43 15.79
CA LEU A 84 22.45 -3.49 16.84
C LEU A 84 23.79 -2.81 16.53
N GLY A 85 24.73 -3.54 15.91
CA GLY A 85 26.00 -2.99 15.44
C GLY A 85 25.83 -1.93 14.34
N ILE A 86 24.92 -2.15 13.40
CA ILE A 86 24.58 -1.16 12.36
C ILE A 86 23.96 0.11 12.99
N LEU A 87 23.04 -0.05 13.95
CA LEU A 87 22.46 1.08 14.69
C LEU A 87 23.52 1.90 15.43
N ALA A 88 24.47 1.23 16.09
CA ALA A 88 25.58 1.89 16.76
C ALA A 88 26.50 2.63 15.77
N LEU A 89 26.75 2.06 14.59
CA LEU A 89 27.55 2.69 13.54
C LEU A 89 26.86 3.94 12.97
N PHE A 90 25.54 3.94 12.83
CA PHE A 90 24.75 5.13 12.45
C PHE A 90 24.87 6.26 13.48
N TRP A 91 24.89 5.93 14.78
CA TRP A 91 25.13 6.89 15.85
C TRP A 91 26.56 7.46 15.81
N VAL A 92 27.57 6.58 15.74
CA VAL A 92 28.99 6.98 15.76
C VAL A 92 29.36 7.87 14.57
N ASN A 93 28.76 7.65 13.40
CA ASN A 93 28.98 8.47 12.21
C ASN A 93 28.13 9.76 12.19
N GLY A 94 27.29 10.00 13.20
CA GLY A 94 26.44 11.20 13.27
C GLY A 94 25.28 11.23 12.26
N TRP A 95 24.94 10.10 11.64
CA TRP A 95 23.88 10.03 10.61
C TRP A 95 22.48 10.06 11.22
N ALA A 96 22.35 9.68 12.50
CA ALA A 96 21.09 9.74 13.23
C ALA A 96 21.33 10.26 14.65
N PRO A 97 20.44 11.12 15.19
CA PRO A 97 20.51 11.54 16.59
C PRO A 97 20.19 10.37 17.54
N LEU A 98 20.75 10.42 18.76
CA LEU A 98 20.71 9.32 19.73
C LEU A 98 19.29 8.83 20.03
N TRP A 99 18.34 9.75 20.11
CA TRP A 99 16.95 9.45 20.43
C TRP A 99 16.29 8.56 19.36
N ILE A 100 16.61 8.75 18.07
CA ILE A 100 16.12 7.88 16.98
C ILE A 100 16.69 6.47 17.13
N VAL A 101 18.00 6.38 17.38
CA VAL A 101 18.71 5.10 17.52
C VAL A 101 18.16 4.31 18.71
N VAL A 102 17.96 4.96 19.85
CA VAL A 102 17.35 4.36 21.04
C VAL A 102 15.91 3.92 20.76
N LEU A 103 15.11 4.72 20.06
CA LEU A 103 13.73 4.39 19.74
C LEU A 103 13.61 3.17 18.82
N ILE A 104 14.43 3.10 17.76
CA ILE A 104 14.46 1.95 16.84
C ILE A 104 14.96 0.70 17.57
N GLY A 105 16.02 0.83 18.39
CA GLY A 105 16.54 -0.26 19.21
C GLY A 105 15.50 -0.79 20.21
N ALA A 106 14.81 0.09 20.92
CA ALA A 106 13.76 -0.25 21.86
C ALA A 106 12.58 -0.96 21.16
N TRP A 107 12.16 -0.47 19.99
CA TRP A 107 11.13 -1.11 19.19
C TRP A 107 11.54 -2.53 18.76
N TYR A 108 12.75 -2.70 18.24
CA TYR A 108 13.28 -4.00 17.81
C TYR A 108 13.36 -5.00 18.98
N LEU A 109 13.91 -4.57 20.12
CA LEU A 109 13.96 -5.39 21.33
C LEU A 109 12.56 -5.73 21.85
N GLY A 110 11.63 -4.77 21.79
CA GLY A 110 10.22 -4.98 22.09
C GLY A 110 9.63 -6.11 21.24
N LEU A 111 9.81 -6.05 19.91
CA LEU A 111 9.33 -7.10 19.00
C LEU A 111 9.93 -8.48 19.32
N LEU A 112 11.22 -8.55 19.66
CA LEU A 112 11.86 -9.80 20.09
C LEU A 112 11.24 -10.36 21.38
N VAL A 113 10.98 -9.50 22.36
CA VAL A 113 10.35 -9.92 23.62
C VAL A 113 8.92 -10.39 23.39
N LEU A 114 8.13 -9.66 22.58
CA LEU A 114 6.76 -10.06 22.28
C LEU A 114 6.70 -11.38 21.49
N GLU A 115 7.64 -11.61 20.58
CA GLU A 115 7.74 -12.87 19.83
C GLU A 115 8.13 -14.03 20.76
N ARG A 116 9.16 -13.85 21.60
CA ARG A 116 9.56 -14.87 22.59
C ARG A 116 8.44 -15.23 23.56
N ARG A 117 7.57 -14.27 23.89
CA ARG A 117 6.37 -14.48 24.73
C ARG A 117 5.17 -15.08 23.98
N GLY A 118 5.28 -15.31 22.66
CA GLY A 118 4.19 -15.82 21.83
C GLY A 118 2.98 -14.89 21.73
N ILE A 119 3.15 -13.60 22.08
CA ILE A 119 2.06 -12.60 22.03
C ILE A 119 1.77 -12.23 20.57
N LEU A 120 2.82 -12.18 19.73
CA LEU A 120 2.70 -11.94 18.29
C LEU A 120 1.76 -12.96 17.62
N ASP A 121 1.91 -14.25 17.93
CA ASP A 121 1.05 -15.30 17.37
C ASP A 121 -0.41 -15.14 17.79
N ARG A 122 -0.68 -14.72 19.03
CA ARG A 122 -2.05 -14.44 19.51
C ARG A 122 -2.71 -13.31 18.74
N TRP A 123 -1.93 -12.35 18.25
CA TRP A 123 -2.42 -11.23 17.45
C TRP A 123 -2.45 -11.52 15.95
N ASN A 124 -2.09 -12.75 15.51
CA ASN A 124 -1.82 -13.07 14.11
C ASN A 124 -0.80 -12.11 13.48
N ALA A 125 0.20 -11.70 14.25
CA ALA A 125 1.25 -10.80 13.81
C ALA A 125 2.57 -11.55 13.67
N THR A 126 3.28 -11.31 12.57
CA THR A 126 4.59 -11.88 12.28
C THR A 126 5.60 -10.77 12.04
N ARG A 127 6.88 -10.98 12.35
CA ARG A 127 7.92 -10.01 12.03
C ARG A 127 8.33 -10.16 10.56
N ALA A 128 8.15 -9.10 9.78
CA ALA A 128 8.68 -8.97 8.43
C ALA A 128 9.98 -8.14 8.50
N LEU A 129 11.04 -8.60 7.84
CA LEU A 129 12.33 -7.88 7.78
C LEU A 129 12.88 -7.44 9.17
N GLY A 130 12.59 -8.22 10.23
CA GLY A 130 13.08 -7.99 11.60
C GLY A 130 12.38 -6.87 12.38
N ILE A 131 12.18 -5.71 11.77
CA ILE A 131 11.71 -4.46 12.41
C ILE A 131 10.23 -4.18 12.10
N ILE A 132 9.72 -4.68 10.97
CA ILE A 132 8.36 -4.40 10.52
C ILE A 132 7.42 -5.46 11.12
N LEU A 133 6.36 -5.01 11.77
CA LEU A 133 5.31 -5.87 12.28
C LEU A 133 4.26 -6.07 11.18
N MET A 134 4.09 -7.31 10.72
CA MET A 134 3.06 -7.71 9.77
C MET A 134 1.86 -8.26 10.54
N LEU A 135 0.81 -7.45 10.70
CA LEU A 135 -0.43 -7.85 11.37
C LEU A 135 -1.41 -8.42 10.34
N ARG A 136 -1.87 -9.67 10.51
CA ARG A 136 -2.88 -10.29 9.64
C ARG A 136 -4.27 -10.22 10.25
N THR A 137 -5.26 -9.87 9.44
CA THR A 137 -6.67 -9.80 9.82
C THR A 137 -7.58 -10.47 8.80
N ASN A 138 -8.57 -11.20 9.30
CA ASN A 138 -9.62 -11.82 8.48
C ASN A 138 -10.93 -10.99 8.46
N ARG A 139 -11.02 -9.93 9.28
CA ARG A 139 -12.28 -9.19 9.49
C ARG A 139 -12.79 -8.49 8.22
N GLY A 140 -11.90 -8.10 7.31
CA GLY A 140 -12.24 -7.39 6.06
C GLY A 140 -12.87 -8.24 4.96
N LYS A 141 -12.81 -9.58 5.06
CA LYS A 141 -13.25 -10.49 3.99
C LYS A 141 -14.74 -10.42 3.68
N ARG A 142 -15.60 -10.25 4.70
CA ARG A 142 -17.05 -10.18 4.49
C ARG A 142 -17.46 -8.93 3.72
N VAL A 143 -16.83 -7.79 4.05
CA VAL A 143 -17.04 -6.53 3.32
C VAL A 143 -16.54 -6.68 1.89
N LEU A 144 -15.35 -7.25 1.72
CA LEU A 144 -14.79 -7.53 0.40
C LEU A 144 -15.73 -8.38 -0.46
N GLU A 145 -16.26 -9.48 0.08
CA GLU A 145 -17.19 -10.36 -0.64
C GLU A 145 -18.48 -9.66 -1.03
N ARG A 146 -19.02 -8.79 -0.16
CA ARG A 146 -20.21 -8.00 -0.47
C ARG A 146 -19.93 -6.96 -1.56
N VAL A 147 -18.85 -6.21 -1.43
CA VAL A 147 -18.49 -5.14 -2.38
C VAL A 147 -18.11 -5.72 -3.75
N SER A 148 -17.51 -6.91 -3.80
CA SER A 148 -17.10 -7.57 -5.06
C SER A 148 -18.20 -8.33 -5.80
N GLN A 149 -19.44 -8.37 -5.28
CA GLN A 149 -20.58 -9.05 -5.91
C GLN A 149 -20.87 -8.60 -7.36
N PRO A 150 -20.90 -7.29 -7.71
CA PRO A 150 -21.15 -6.85 -9.08
C PRO A 150 -19.91 -7.07 -9.95
N ARG A 151 -19.57 -8.34 -10.23
CA ARG A 151 -18.36 -8.74 -10.95
C ARG A 151 -18.22 -8.08 -12.32
N ARG A 152 -19.34 -7.81 -13.01
CA ARG A 152 -19.33 -7.13 -14.32
C ARG A 152 -18.81 -5.69 -14.22
N PHE A 153 -19.26 -4.96 -13.20
CA PHE A 153 -18.80 -3.60 -12.93
C PHE A 153 -17.30 -3.58 -12.64
N TRP A 154 -16.82 -4.44 -11.74
CA TRP A 154 -15.40 -4.51 -11.38
C TRP A 154 -14.50 -4.98 -12.53
N ARG A 155 -15.01 -5.85 -13.41
CA ARG A 155 -14.27 -6.20 -14.65
C ARG A 155 -14.12 -5.02 -15.59
N ALA A 156 -15.17 -4.21 -15.76
CA ALA A 156 -15.11 -2.98 -16.55
C ALA A 156 -14.17 -1.95 -15.90
N TYR A 157 -14.28 -1.76 -14.59
CA TYR A 157 -13.38 -0.91 -13.80
C TYR A 157 -11.92 -1.31 -13.96
N GLY A 158 -11.60 -2.61 -13.90
CA GLY A 158 -10.23 -3.07 -14.11
C GLY A 158 -9.70 -2.81 -15.51
N GLU A 159 -10.56 -2.90 -16.53
CA GLU A 159 -10.17 -2.54 -17.90
C GLU A 159 -9.90 -1.04 -18.01
N PHE A 160 -10.79 -0.21 -17.47
CA PHE A 160 -10.60 1.23 -17.37
C PHE A 160 -9.30 1.59 -16.62
N SER A 161 -9.02 0.89 -15.52
CA SER A 161 -7.82 1.10 -14.69
C SER A 161 -6.52 0.88 -15.47
N ILE A 162 -6.48 -0.10 -16.38
CA ILE A 162 -5.30 -0.33 -17.23
C ILE A 162 -5.03 0.92 -18.08
N TRP A 163 -6.04 1.40 -18.79
CA TRP A 163 -5.90 2.57 -19.67
C TRP A 163 -5.61 3.85 -18.90
N LEU A 164 -6.25 4.05 -17.74
CA LEU A 164 -5.97 5.18 -16.85
C LEU A 164 -4.49 5.19 -16.42
N CYS A 165 -3.99 4.05 -15.92
CA CYS A 165 -2.60 3.95 -15.49
C CYS A 165 -1.61 4.18 -16.64
N PHE A 166 -1.89 3.65 -17.84
CA PHE A 166 -1.05 3.91 -19.01
C PHE A 166 -1.06 5.39 -19.42
N ALA A 167 -2.23 6.03 -19.43
CA ALA A 167 -2.35 7.45 -19.77
C ALA A 167 -1.60 8.34 -18.77
N VAL A 168 -1.79 8.11 -17.47
CA VAL A 168 -1.10 8.88 -16.42
C VAL A 168 0.41 8.64 -16.48
N MET A 169 0.87 7.41 -16.69
CA MET A 169 2.29 7.12 -16.87
C MET A 169 2.88 7.86 -18.08
N ALA A 170 2.16 7.89 -19.21
CA ALA A 170 2.60 8.62 -20.39
C ALA A 170 2.69 10.14 -20.14
N VAL A 171 1.71 10.72 -19.43
CA VAL A 171 1.71 12.13 -19.04
C VAL A 171 2.88 12.44 -18.11
N VAL A 172 3.13 11.62 -17.09
CA VAL A 172 4.27 11.80 -16.18
C VAL A 172 5.60 11.72 -16.92
N LEU A 173 5.77 10.74 -17.81
CA LEU A 173 6.98 10.63 -18.63
C LEU A 173 7.18 11.83 -19.57
N LEU A 174 6.09 12.32 -20.18
CA LEU A 174 6.12 13.52 -21.01
C LEU A 174 6.49 14.76 -20.19
N LEU A 175 5.88 14.95 -19.02
CA LEU A 175 6.19 16.06 -18.12
C LEU A 175 7.66 16.01 -17.70
N LEU A 176 8.17 14.85 -17.30
CA LEU A 176 9.58 14.67 -16.95
C LEU A 176 10.49 15.03 -18.14
N PHE A 177 10.15 14.58 -19.35
CA PHE A 177 10.91 14.92 -20.55
C PHE A 177 10.90 16.43 -20.84
N LEU A 178 9.73 17.09 -20.76
CA LEU A 178 9.61 18.54 -20.96
C LEU A 178 10.37 19.33 -19.88
N THR A 179 10.32 18.89 -18.61
CA THR A 179 11.08 19.52 -17.52
C THR A 179 12.58 19.39 -17.73
N ALA A 180 13.05 18.23 -18.22
CA ALA A 180 14.46 18.04 -18.57
C ALA A 180 14.91 19.00 -19.69
N LEU A 181 14.07 19.21 -20.71
CA LEU A 181 14.36 20.20 -21.77
C LEU A 181 14.37 21.63 -21.21
N ALA A 182 13.39 22.00 -20.38
CA ALA A 182 13.31 23.34 -19.79
C ALA A 182 14.57 23.69 -18.98
N ILE A 183 15.05 22.75 -18.15
CA ILE A 183 16.27 22.92 -17.35
C ILE A 183 17.50 23.18 -18.22
N THR A 184 17.57 22.58 -19.42
CA THR A 184 18.71 22.81 -20.35
C THR A 184 18.68 24.18 -21.03
N MET A 185 17.52 24.82 -21.15
CA MET A 185 17.36 26.09 -21.86
C MET A 185 17.48 27.30 -20.92
N GLU A 186 17.02 27.19 -19.67
CA GLU A 186 17.09 28.25 -18.67
C GLU A 186 17.51 27.69 -17.30
N PRO A 187 18.80 27.73 -16.93
CA PRO A 187 19.31 27.10 -15.70
C PRO A 187 18.89 27.76 -14.38
N ARG A 188 17.98 28.75 -14.39
CA ARG A 188 17.58 29.49 -13.19
C ARG A 188 16.30 28.91 -12.61
N GLN A 189 16.45 28.01 -11.64
CA GLN A 189 15.39 27.78 -10.66
C GLN A 189 15.98 27.81 -9.26
N GLU A 190 15.32 28.55 -8.37
CA GLU A 190 15.47 28.35 -6.94
C GLU A 190 15.14 26.88 -6.65
N VAL A 191 16.16 26.12 -6.28
CA VAL A 191 15.97 24.74 -5.85
C VAL A 191 15.21 24.77 -4.54
N LEU A 192 13.92 24.44 -4.60
CA LEU A 192 13.16 24.08 -3.42
C LEU A 192 14.00 23.04 -2.64
N PRO A 193 14.24 23.24 -1.34
CA PRO A 193 15.02 22.31 -0.54
C PRO A 193 14.47 20.88 -0.73
N ALA A 194 15.35 19.89 -0.91
CA ALA A 194 14.92 18.50 -1.16
C ALA A 194 13.97 17.94 -0.07
N ARG A 195 14.02 18.53 1.14
CA ARG A 195 13.10 18.24 2.26
C ARG A 195 11.64 18.62 1.99
N ASP A 196 11.39 19.61 1.13
CA ASP A 196 10.04 20.09 0.80
C ASP A 196 9.47 19.35 -0.43
N LEU A 197 10.33 18.67 -1.19
CA LEU A 197 9.94 17.81 -2.32
C LEU A 197 9.44 16.44 -1.85
N LEU A 198 10.12 15.86 -0.86
CA LEU A 198 9.67 14.65 -0.18
C LEU A 198 8.72 15.07 0.93
N LEU A 199 7.40 14.93 0.70
CA LEU A 199 6.32 15.22 1.66
C LEU A 199 6.36 14.29 2.89
N ILE A 200 7.48 14.24 3.60
CA ILE A 200 7.70 13.44 4.80
C ILE A 200 6.93 14.13 5.92
N PRO A 201 5.93 13.46 6.52
CA PRO A 201 5.11 14.05 7.56
C PRO A 201 6.00 14.57 8.70
N GLY A 202 5.85 15.84 9.08
CA GLY A 202 6.58 16.46 10.18
C GLY A 202 8.01 16.93 9.86
N VAL A 203 8.50 16.71 8.64
CA VAL A 203 9.78 17.27 8.15
C VAL A 203 9.54 18.48 7.23
N THR A 204 8.40 18.50 6.52
CA THR A 204 7.99 19.67 5.72
C THR A 204 7.42 20.77 6.63
N SER A 205 7.84 22.02 6.42
CA SER A 205 7.42 23.14 7.29
C SER A 205 5.93 23.48 7.21
N PHE A 206 5.26 23.11 6.12
CA PHE A 206 3.93 23.63 5.79
C PHE A 206 2.76 22.68 6.10
N VAL A 207 3.02 21.39 6.39
CA VAL A 207 1.94 20.39 6.51
C VAL A 207 1.99 19.69 7.88
N PRO A 208 0.94 19.83 8.72
CA PRO A 208 0.87 19.16 10.02
C PRO A 208 0.94 17.64 9.87
N PHE A 209 1.71 16.97 10.73
CA PHE A 209 2.01 15.53 10.67
C PHE A 209 0.77 14.62 10.50
N TRP A 210 -0.32 14.92 11.20
CA TRP A 210 -1.48 14.05 11.27
C TRP A 210 -2.27 13.96 9.94
N TRP A 211 -2.26 15.01 9.11
CA TRP A 211 -3.04 15.02 7.87
C TRP A 211 -2.46 14.08 6.80
N PRO A 212 -1.16 14.15 6.45
CA PRO A 212 -0.55 13.20 5.52
C PRO A 212 -0.58 11.76 6.03
N VAL A 213 -0.39 11.54 7.34
CA VAL A 213 -0.46 10.18 7.91
C VAL A 213 -1.86 9.59 7.76
N THR A 214 -2.90 10.39 8.02
CA THR A 214 -4.29 9.94 7.84
C THR A 214 -4.59 9.67 6.37
N ALA A 215 -4.16 10.56 5.46
CA ALA A 215 -4.31 10.37 4.02
C ALA A 215 -3.59 9.10 3.53
N LEU A 216 -2.38 8.83 4.02
CA LEU A 216 -1.61 7.63 3.71
C LEU A 216 -2.33 6.36 4.17
N ILE A 217 -2.85 6.35 5.40
CA ILE A 217 -3.63 5.22 5.93
C ILE A 217 -4.83 4.91 5.03
N ILE A 218 -5.61 5.95 4.69
CA ILE A 218 -6.78 5.79 3.83
C ILE A 218 -6.36 5.29 2.44
N ALA A 219 -5.34 5.89 1.85
CA ALA A 219 -4.81 5.51 0.54
C ALA A 219 -4.35 4.04 0.51
N LEU A 220 -3.63 3.57 1.54
CA LEU A 220 -3.21 2.17 1.64
C LEU A 220 -4.40 1.22 1.77
N ILE A 221 -5.39 1.57 2.61
CA ILE A 221 -6.59 0.74 2.79
C ILE A 221 -7.32 0.59 1.47
N ILE A 222 -7.66 1.69 0.78
CA ILE A 222 -8.43 1.61 -0.47
C ILE A 222 -7.62 0.90 -1.57
N HIS A 223 -6.30 1.11 -1.63
CA HIS A 223 -5.40 0.46 -2.59
C HIS A 223 -5.45 -1.06 -2.47
N GLU A 224 -5.27 -1.58 -1.26
CA GLU A 224 -5.27 -3.02 -1.01
C GLU A 224 -6.65 -3.64 -1.14
N TYR A 225 -7.69 -2.92 -0.72
CA TYR A 225 -9.06 -3.35 -0.98
C TYR A 225 -9.35 -3.42 -2.47
N SER A 226 -8.84 -2.51 -3.28
CA SER A 226 -9.01 -2.53 -4.74
C SER A 226 -8.35 -3.75 -5.38
N HIS A 227 -7.13 -4.10 -4.96
CA HIS A 227 -6.51 -5.38 -5.34
C HIS A 227 -7.38 -6.58 -4.95
N GLY A 228 -7.87 -6.62 -3.71
CA GLY A 228 -8.76 -7.68 -3.23
C GLY A 228 -10.07 -7.77 -4.02
N ILE A 229 -10.69 -6.63 -4.33
CA ILE A 229 -11.95 -6.56 -5.10
C ILE A 229 -11.71 -7.09 -6.51
N GLN A 230 -10.62 -6.68 -7.13
CA GLN A 230 -10.30 -7.10 -8.48
C GLN A 230 -9.95 -8.58 -8.56
N ALA A 231 -9.23 -9.12 -7.56
CA ALA A 231 -9.00 -10.55 -7.42
C ALA A 231 -10.33 -11.32 -7.35
N ARG A 232 -11.27 -10.88 -6.50
CA ARG A 232 -12.60 -11.51 -6.38
C ARG A 232 -13.45 -11.38 -7.64
N ALA A 233 -13.33 -10.28 -8.40
CA ALA A 233 -14.05 -10.07 -9.66
C ALA A 233 -13.64 -11.05 -10.77
N HIS A 234 -12.39 -11.53 -10.74
CA HIS A 234 -11.87 -12.59 -11.62
C HIS A 234 -12.00 -14.00 -11.01
N GLY A 235 -12.60 -14.12 -9.82
CA GLY A 235 -12.88 -15.40 -9.18
C GLY A 235 -11.73 -15.95 -8.34
N MET A 236 -10.70 -15.16 -8.08
CA MET A 236 -9.57 -15.54 -7.23
C MET A 236 -9.94 -15.43 -5.75
N GLN A 237 -9.27 -16.20 -4.90
CA GLN A 237 -9.41 -16.17 -3.45
C GLN A 237 -8.42 -15.19 -2.81
N VAL A 238 -8.90 -14.47 -1.79
CA VAL A 238 -8.07 -13.58 -0.96
C VAL A 238 -7.90 -14.24 0.40
N ARG A 239 -6.66 -14.64 0.72
CA ARG A 239 -6.32 -15.44 1.89
C ARG A 239 -6.29 -14.63 3.17
N SER A 240 -5.74 -13.43 3.14
CA SER A 240 -5.67 -12.57 4.32
C SER A 240 -5.54 -11.11 3.89
N PHE A 241 -5.99 -10.21 4.75
CA PHE A 241 -5.53 -8.83 4.72
C PHE A 241 -4.49 -8.65 5.80
N GLY A 242 -3.57 -7.71 5.62
CA GLY A 242 -2.70 -7.32 6.69
C GLY A 242 -2.19 -5.89 6.58
N LEU A 243 -1.56 -5.47 7.67
CA LEU A 243 -0.99 -4.15 7.86
C LEU A 243 0.48 -4.32 8.22
N LEU A 244 1.34 -3.58 7.53
CA LEU A 244 2.78 -3.50 7.79
C LEU A 244 3.06 -2.24 8.62
N LEU A 245 3.49 -2.43 9.85
CA LEU A 245 3.75 -1.38 10.82
C LEU A 245 5.25 -1.30 11.11
N ALA A 246 5.86 -0.13 10.92
CA ALA A 246 7.19 0.16 11.45
C ALA A 246 7.01 1.12 12.63
N GLY A 247 7.12 0.60 13.85
CA GLY A 247 6.71 1.34 15.03
C GLY A 247 5.20 1.62 15.00
N PRO A 248 4.76 2.83 15.39
CA PRO A 248 3.37 3.25 15.29
C PRO A 248 2.94 3.61 13.86
N LEU A 249 3.89 3.74 12.92
CA LEU A 249 3.62 4.22 11.57
C LEU A 249 3.24 3.05 10.64
N PRO A 250 2.09 3.10 9.96
CA PRO A 250 1.74 2.14 8.92
C PRO A 250 2.57 2.44 7.67
N VAL A 251 3.47 1.51 7.34
CA VAL A 251 4.35 1.58 6.17
C VAL A 251 3.65 1.02 4.93
N GLY A 252 2.70 0.12 5.13
CA GLY A 252 1.94 -0.48 4.05
C GLY A 252 0.76 -1.28 4.56
N ALA A 253 -0.13 -1.66 3.66
CA ALA A 253 -1.09 -2.72 3.87
C ALA A 253 -0.86 -3.78 2.79
N PHE A 254 -1.44 -4.97 2.93
CA PHE A 254 -1.46 -5.95 1.86
C PHE A 254 -2.77 -6.73 1.87
N ALA A 255 -3.30 -7.02 0.69
CA ALA A 255 -4.24 -8.11 0.47
C ALA A 255 -3.48 -9.25 -0.19
N GLU A 256 -3.38 -10.42 0.45
CA GLU A 256 -2.73 -11.61 -0.14
C GLU A 256 -3.76 -12.35 -1.02
N PRO A 257 -3.78 -12.17 -2.36
CA PRO A 257 -4.42 -13.14 -3.24
C PRO A 257 -3.67 -14.47 -3.17
N GLU A 258 -4.34 -15.57 -3.46
CA GLU A 258 -3.67 -16.87 -3.56
C GLU A 258 -2.65 -16.83 -4.72
N TYR A 259 -1.36 -16.86 -4.38
CA TYR A 259 -0.25 -16.66 -5.32
C TYR A 259 -0.30 -17.67 -6.49
N GLU A 260 -0.67 -18.91 -6.19
CA GLU A 260 -0.85 -19.97 -7.16
C GLU A 260 -1.99 -19.68 -8.15
N GLU A 261 -3.08 -19.07 -7.70
CA GLU A 261 -4.19 -18.66 -8.57
C GLU A 261 -3.79 -17.47 -9.45
N MET A 262 -3.01 -16.53 -8.89
CA MET A 262 -2.53 -15.36 -9.62
C MET A 262 -1.57 -15.73 -10.76
N ILE A 263 -0.68 -16.68 -10.55
CA ILE A 263 0.26 -17.14 -11.59
C ILE A 263 -0.48 -17.85 -12.74
N ARG A 264 -1.52 -18.62 -12.41
CA ARG A 264 -2.33 -19.36 -13.40
C ARG A 264 -3.27 -18.44 -14.18
N ALA A 265 -3.55 -17.24 -13.68
CA ALA A 265 -4.46 -16.32 -14.32
C ALA A 265 -3.91 -15.77 -15.66
N PRO A 266 -4.77 -15.56 -16.68
CA PRO A 266 -4.40 -14.91 -17.93
C PRO A 266 -3.71 -13.56 -17.72
N ARG A 267 -2.81 -13.19 -18.65
CA ARG A 267 -2.04 -11.93 -18.59
C ARG A 267 -2.92 -10.69 -18.36
N ARG A 268 -4.06 -10.61 -19.04
CA ARG A 268 -4.97 -9.46 -18.94
C ARG A 268 -5.63 -9.37 -17.57
N GLU A 269 -5.98 -10.49 -16.94
CA GLU A 269 -6.55 -10.49 -15.58
C GLU A 269 -5.52 -10.04 -14.55
N ARG A 270 -4.27 -10.51 -14.69
CA ARG A 270 -3.14 -10.03 -13.89
C ARG A 270 -2.89 -8.54 -14.07
N MET A 271 -2.93 -8.03 -15.31
CA MET A 271 -2.78 -6.58 -15.56
C MET A 271 -3.88 -5.77 -14.88
N ARG A 272 -5.14 -6.23 -14.93
CA ARG A 272 -6.25 -5.57 -14.23
C ARG A 272 -6.03 -5.58 -12.72
N LEU A 273 -5.55 -6.69 -12.16
CA LEU A 273 -5.24 -6.81 -10.74
C LEU A 273 -4.16 -5.79 -10.33
N TYR A 274 -3.05 -5.71 -11.06
CA TYR A 274 -1.97 -4.76 -10.75
C TYR A 274 -2.37 -3.30 -10.98
N ALA A 275 -3.19 -3.01 -11.99
CA ALA A 275 -3.65 -1.65 -12.27
C ALA A 275 -4.66 -1.13 -11.25
N ALA A 276 -5.42 -2.01 -10.59
CA ALA A 276 -6.53 -1.63 -9.71
C ALA A 276 -6.09 -0.82 -8.47
N GLY A 277 -4.92 -1.11 -7.90
CA GLY A 277 -4.40 -0.42 -6.72
C GLY A 277 -4.03 1.05 -7.00
N PRO A 278 -3.12 1.33 -7.96
CA PRO A 278 -2.80 2.71 -8.31
C PRO A 278 -4.01 3.50 -8.83
N SER A 279 -4.88 2.87 -9.62
CA SER A 279 -6.04 3.55 -10.21
C SER A 279 -7.05 4.02 -9.17
N ILE A 280 -7.31 3.27 -8.09
CA ILE A 280 -8.28 3.70 -7.07
C ILE A 280 -7.77 4.92 -6.30
N ASN A 281 -6.45 4.99 -6.06
CA ASN A 281 -5.84 6.14 -5.40
C ASN A 281 -5.91 7.39 -6.29
N LEU A 282 -5.65 7.22 -7.59
CA LEU A 282 -5.83 8.30 -8.57
C LEU A 282 -7.28 8.79 -8.60
N LEU A 283 -8.26 7.88 -8.68
CA LEU A 283 -9.67 8.26 -8.67
C LEU A 283 -10.10 8.92 -7.37
N ALA A 284 -9.66 8.42 -6.21
CA ALA A 284 -9.92 9.03 -4.92
C ALA A 284 -9.36 10.46 -4.87
N CYS A 285 -8.13 10.66 -5.36
CA CYS A 285 -7.53 11.98 -5.49
C CYS A 285 -8.39 12.91 -6.36
N TRP A 286 -8.80 12.47 -7.56
CA TRP A 286 -9.65 13.25 -8.45
C TRP A 286 -11.00 13.60 -7.84
N ILE A 287 -11.65 12.66 -7.15
CA ILE A 287 -12.92 12.90 -6.45
C ILE A 287 -12.73 13.95 -5.34
N VAL A 288 -11.68 13.81 -4.53
CA VAL A 288 -11.37 14.77 -3.47
C VAL A 288 -11.07 16.15 -4.05
N LEU A 289 -10.34 16.24 -5.16
CA LEU A 289 -10.07 17.51 -5.84
C LEU A 289 -11.36 18.16 -6.36
N ILE A 290 -12.26 17.39 -6.98
CA ILE A 290 -13.56 17.92 -7.43
C ILE A 290 -14.39 18.40 -6.24
N LEU A 291 -14.46 17.63 -5.15
CA LEU A 291 -15.17 18.02 -3.94
C LEU A 291 -14.55 19.26 -3.30
N LEU A 292 -13.22 19.33 -3.26
CA LEU A 292 -12.49 20.49 -2.75
C LEU A 292 -12.80 21.73 -3.59
N SER A 293 -12.72 21.65 -4.91
CA SER A 293 -13.05 22.75 -5.82
C SER A 293 -14.51 23.20 -5.69
N ALA A 294 -15.45 22.26 -5.60
CA ALA A 294 -16.88 22.56 -5.42
C ALA A 294 -17.18 23.19 -4.06
N THR A 295 -16.46 22.79 -3.01
CA THR A 295 -16.59 23.40 -1.68
C THR A 295 -15.89 24.76 -1.64
N ALA A 296 -14.77 24.89 -2.36
CA ALA A 296 -13.97 26.11 -2.39
C ALA A 296 -14.74 27.31 -2.95
N THR A 297 -15.60 27.07 -3.96
CA THR A 297 -16.50 28.11 -4.50
C THR A 297 -17.53 28.64 -3.49
N GLY A 298 -17.75 27.94 -2.38
CA GLY A 298 -18.63 28.39 -1.30
C GLY A 298 -17.93 29.20 -0.20
N PHE A 299 -16.60 29.31 -0.23
CA PHE A 299 -15.89 30.17 0.72
C PHE A 299 -15.99 31.63 0.26
N ALA A 300 -16.59 32.46 1.10
CA ALA A 300 -16.47 33.91 0.99
C ALA A 300 -15.28 34.38 1.84
N ALA A 301 -14.59 35.42 1.39
CA ALA A 301 -13.60 36.08 2.22
C ALA A 301 -14.28 36.59 3.50
N THR A 302 -13.63 36.44 4.65
CA THR A 302 -14.17 36.99 5.91
C THR A 302 -14.12 38.51 5.90
N ASN A 303 -13.13 39.08 5.19
CA ASN A 303 -12.99 40.50 4.96
C ASN A 303 -12.92 40.73 3.45
N ASP A 304 -13.77 41.61 2.93
CA ASP A 304 -13.65 42.08 1.55
C ASP A 304 -12.39 42.95 1.41
N GLY A 305 -11.81 42.98 0.21
CA GLY A 305 -10.60 43.76 -0.07
C GLY A 305 -9.56 43.04 -0.92
N VAL A 306 -8.53 43.77 -1.30
CA VAL A 306 -7.45 43.27 -2.15
C VAL A 306 -6.29 42.77 -1.30
N HIS A 307 -5.83 41.55 -1.56
CA HIS A 307 -4.69 40.97 -0.86
C HIS A 307 -3.40 41.26 -1.60
N ALA A 308 -2.43 41.86 -0.90
CA ALA A 308 -1.08 42.04 -1.43
C ALA A 308 -0.35 40.68 -1.46
N VAL A 309 -0.17 40.10 -2.65
CA VAL A 309 0.55 38.81 -2.80
C VAL A 309 2.04 38.97 -2.46
N GLY A 310 2.58 40.18 -2.65
CA GLY A 310 3.94 40.57 -2.29
C GLY A 310 4.10 42.08 -2.42
N ILE A 311 5.16 42.61 -1.81
CA ILE A 311 5.54 44.03 -1.91
C ILE A 311 6.83 44.09 -2.72
N ILE A 312 6.89 45.03 -3.67
CA ILE A 312 8.08 45.24 -4.50
C ILE A 312 9.04 46.14 -3.72
N GLU A 313 10.30 45.72 -3.63
CA GLU A 313 11.37 46.50 -2.96
C GLU A 313 11.55 47.88 -3.63
N ASP A 314 11.94 48.87 -2.84
CA ASP A 314 12.19 50.26 -3.28
C ASP A 314 10.95 50.96 -3.88
N THR A 315 9.75 50.61 -3.41
CA THR A 315 8.49 51.25 -3.83
C THR A 315 7.76 51.92 -2.68
N GLY A 316 6.86 52.85 -3.00
CA GLY A 316 6.09 53.59 -1.98
C GLY A 316 5.26 52.71 -1.04
N ALA A 317 4.92 51.48 -1.45
CA ALA A 317 4.23 50.52 -0.58
C ALA A 317 5.15 49.96 0.53
N GLU A 318 6.43 49.71 0.23
CA GLU A 318 7.41 49.29 1.24
C GLU A 318 7.74 50.43 2.20
N ASP A 319 7.95 51.64 1.67
CA ASP A 319 8.23 52.84 2.47
C ASP A 319 7.08 53.18 3.43
N ALA A 320 5.83 52.92 3.00
CA ALA A 320 4.63 53.07 3.83
C ALA A 320 4.49 51.95 4.88
N GLY A 321 5.32 50.91 4.82
CA GLY A 321 5.33 49.80 5.76
C GLY A 321 4.29 48.71 5.51
N LEU A 322 3.69 48.64 4.30
CA LEU A 322 2.82 47.52 3.93
C LEU A 322 3.60 46.21 3.94
N LYS A 323 2.95 45.14 4.39
CA LYS A 323 3.53 43.80 4.42
C LYS A 323 2.85 42.87 3.42
N PRO A 324 3.57 41.85 2.93
CA PRO A 324 2.96 40.77 2.17
C PRO A 324 1.80 40.12 2.96
N TYR A 325 0.76 39.76 2.23
CA TYR A 325 -0.48 39.14 2.73
C TYR A 325 -1.38 40.02 3.59
N GLU A 326 -1.12 41.33 3.66
CA GLU A 326 -2.10 42.28 4.20
C GLU A 326 -3.25 42.51 3.23
N THR A 327 -4.43 42.79 3.79
CA THR A 327 -5.66 43.04 3.03
C THR A 327 -5.96 44.53 3.05
N ILE A 328 -5.94 45.15 1.88
CA ILE A 328 -6.34 46.54 1.70
C ILE A 328 -7.87 46.59 1.63
N THR A 329 -8.49 47.16 2.65
CA THR A 329 -9.96 47.25 2.77
C THR A 329 -10.50 48.62 2.39
N GLN A 330 -9.66 49.66 2.38
CA GLN A 330 -10.05 51.03 2.08
C GLN A 330 -8.86 51.86 1.59
N ILE A 331 -9.15 52.93 0.85
CA ILE A 331 -8.18 53.90 0.34
C ILE A 331 -8.82 55.29 0.47
N ASN A 332 -8.23 56.19 1.27
CA ASN A 332 -8.77 57.52 1.58
C ASN A 332 -10.28 57.49 1.96
N ASP A 333 -10.64 56.59 2.89
CA ASP A 333 -12.02 56.32 3.34
C ASP A 333 -12.97 55.74 2.27
N VAL A 334 -12.49 55.46 1.06
CA VAL A 334 -13.25 54.75 0.02
C VAL A 334 -13.06 53.24 0.20
N PRO A 335 -14.13 52.46 0.43
CA PRO A 335 -14.02 51.02 0.63
C PRO A 335 -13.58 50.32 -0.66
N VAL A 336 -12.62 49.41 -0.51
CA VAL A 336 -12.11 48.53 -1.57
C VAL A 336 -12.58 47.11 -1.24
N ILE A 337 -13.37 46.53 -2.14
CA ILE A 337 -14.02 45.23 -1.96
C ILE A 337 -13.40 44.15 -2.86
N ASP A 338 -12.78 44.55 -3.97
CA ASP A 338 -12.19 43.67 -4.96
C ASP A 338 -11.09 44.37 -5.80
N TYR A 339 -10.48 43.62 -6.72
CA TYR A 339 -9.41 44.14 -7.57
C TYR A 339 -9.87 45.27 -8.51
N SER A 340 -11.11 45.20 -8.99
CA SER A 340 -11.71 46.24 -9.85
C SER A 340 -11.85 47.56 -9.11
N SER A 341 -12.44 47.54 -7.91
CA SER A 341 -12.60 48.74 -7.07
C SER A 341 -11.26 49.34 -6.68
N PHE A 342 -10.25 48.51 -6.38
CA PHE A 342 -8.88 49.00 -6.15
C PHE A 342 -8.32 49.72 -7.39
N THR A 343 -8.48 49.13 -8.58
CA THR A 343 -7.98 49.72 -9.83
C THR A 343 -8.69 51.04 -10.16
N GLU A 344 -10.00 51.10 -9.93
CA GLU A 344 -10.82 52.31 -10.11
C GLU A 344 -10.35 53.44 -9.19
N VAL A 345 -10.26 53.17 -7.88
CA VAL A 345 -9.80 54.18 -6.91
C VAL A 345 -8.36 54.62 -7.19
N MET A 346 -7.47 53.69 -7.56
CA MET A 346 -6.09 54.03 -7.89
C MET A 346 -5.95 54.83 -9.20
N SER A 347 -6.95 54.79 -10.09
CA SER A 347 -6.90 55.55 -11.35
C SER A 347 -7.10 57.06 -11.17
N ASP A 348 -7.61 57.49 -10.02
CA ASP A 348 -7.81 58.89 -9.67
C ASP A 348 -6.54 59.57 -9.13
N PHE A 349 -5.47 58.81 -8.86
CA PHE A 349 -4.22 59.32 -8.31
C PHE A 349 -3.10 59.37 -9.35
N GLU A 350 -2.28 60.41 -9.27
CA GLU A 350 -1.08 60.57 -10.08
C GLU A 350 0.19 60.16 -9.30
N ALA A 351 1.29 59.97 -10.02
CA ALA A 351 2.56 59.61 -9.42
C ALA A 351 3.05 60.73 -8.48
N GLY A 352 3.24 60.38 -7.20
CA GLY A 352 3.67 61.31 -6.15
C GLY A 352 2.54 61.74 -5.20
N ASP A 353 1.30 61.36 -5.48
CA ASP A 353 0.18 61.60 -4.56
C ASP A 353 0.29 60.73 -3.30
N SER A 354 -0.08 61.32 -2.16
CA SER A 354 -0.12 60.62 -0.87
C SER A 354 -1.51 60.06 -0.62
N VAL A 355 -1.57 58.78 -0.26
CA VAL A 355 -2.82 58.06 -0.06
C VAL A 355 -2.78 57.34 1.29
N THR A 356 -3.90 57.33 2.01
CA THR A 356 -4.07 56.61 3.28
C THR A 356 -4.76 55.28 2.99
N MET A 357 -4.19 54.17 3.47
CA MET A 357 -4.72 52.81 3.24
C MET A 357 -4.90 52.06 4.56
#